data_AF-A0A1I8BVW3-F1
#
_entry.id   AF-A0A1I8BVW3-F1
#
_cell.length_a   1.000
_cell.length_b   1.000
_cell.length_c   1.000
_cell.angle_alpha   90.00
_cell.angle_beta   90.00
_cell.angle_gamma   90.00
#
_symmetry.space_group_name_H-M   'P 1'
#
loop_
_entity.id
_entity.type
_entity.pdbx_description
1 polymer ?
#
loop_
_entity_poly.entity_id
_entity_poly.type
_entity_poly.pdbx_seq_one_letter_code
_entity_poly.pdbx_strand_id
1 'polypeptide(L)'
;MSSILDEISKKLNCPAYLVRYRLMYQENANLMAKFIQENGPLETTYQDRNGQRSRIICNGVTTCGAHLLKAYGDLSYPFNISIAAYFFAHHKIRLLYPIPSLCH
;
A
#
# COMPACT_ATOMS: atom_id res chain seq x y z
N MET A 1 -3.39 0.29 18.59
CA MET A 1 -2.82 -0.38 17.40
C MET A 1 -2.02 0.65 16.64
N SER A 2 -0.71 0.44 16.43
CA SER A 2 0.09 1.27 15.53
C SER A 2 -0.33 1.02 14.09
N SER A 3 -0.28 2.05 13.24
CA SER A 3 -0.45 1.84 11.81
C SER A 3 0.86 1.28 11.23
N ILE A 4 0.74 0.49 10.16
CA ILE A 4 1.92 -0.01 9.44
C ILE A 4 2.80 1.13 8.92
N LEU A 5 2.21 2.30 8.63
CA LEU A 5 2.95 3.48 8.20
C LEU A 5 3.85 4.03 9.31
N ASP A 6 3.39 4.01 10.56
CA ASP A 6 4.17 4.45 11.72
C ASP A 6 5.34 3.51 12.01
N GLU A 7 5.11 2.21 11.83
CA GLU A 7 6.14 1.18 12.02
C GLU A 7 7.23 1.27 10.95
N ILE A 8 6.83 1.44 9.67
CA ILE A 8 7.77 1.68 8.57
C ILE A 8 8.52 2.99 8.76
N SER A 9 7.83 4.05 9.18
CA SER A 9 8.43 5.37 9.49
C SER A 9 9.54 5.25 10.53
N LYS A 10 9.28 4.51 11.62
CA LYS A 10 10.29 4.20 12.65
C LYS A 10 11.45 3.37 12.10
N LYS A 11 11.16 2.32 11.33
CA LYS A 11 12.18 1.41 10.80
C LYS A 11 13.11 2.09 9.79
N LEU A 12 12.57 2.98 8.96
CA LEU A 12 13.33 3.77 7.98
C LEU A 12 13.91 5.06 8.55
N ASN A 13 13.71 5.32 9.85
CA ASN A 13 14.12 6.54 10.54
C ASN A 13 13.76 7.82 9.76
N CYS A 14 12.49 7.92 9.33
CA CYS A 14 12.01 9.08 8.57
C CYS A 14 10.55 9.40 8.92
N PRO A 15 10.12 10.66 8.81
CA PRO A 15 8.71 11.02 8.97
C PRO A 15 7.76 10.25 8.05
N ALA A 16 6.55 9.95 8.52
CA ALA A 16 5.54 9.17 7.79
C ALA A 16 5.26 9.70 6.36
N TYR A 17 5.22 11.02 6.17
CA TYR A 17 4.99 11.64 4.85
C TYR A 17 6.17 11.43 3.87
N LEU A 18 7.37 11.08 4.37
CA LEU A 18 8.55 10.79 3.55
C LEU A 18 8.72 9.31 3.21
N VAL A 19 7.98 8.41 3.87
CA VAL A 19 8.08 6.96 3.66
C VAL A 19 7.94 6.60 2.18
N ARG A 20 6.99 7.23 1.47
CA ARG A 20 6.74 7.00 0.04
C ARG A 20 7.99 7.20 -0.83
N TYR A 21 8.85 8.16 -0.49
CA TYR A 21 10.09 8.43 -1.23
C TYR A 21 11.16 7.40 -0.92
N ARG A 22 11.25 6.99 0.34
CA ARG A 22 12.20 5.96 0.76
C ARG A 22 11.89 4.61 0.13
N LEU A 23 10.61 4.29 -0.05
CA LEU A 23 10.17 3.05 -0.68
C LEU A 23 10.36 2.98 -2.20
N MET A 24 10.71 4.09 -2.87
CA MET A 24 11.08 4.07 -4.29
C MET A 24 12.40 3.33 -4.53
N TYR A 25 13.27 3.28 -3.52
CA TYR A 25 14.52 2.55 -3.59
C TYR A 25 14.26 1.07 -3.34
N GLN A 26 14.64 0.22 -4.31
CA GLN A 26 14.38 -1.22 -4.28
C GLN A 26 14.91 -1.90 -3.00
N GLU A 27 16.08 -1.47 -2.51
CA GLU A 27 16.67 -1.98 -1.27
C GLU A 27 15.77 -1.75 -0.05
N ASN A 28 15.21 -0.54 0.07
CA ASN A 28 14.29 -0.20 1.15
C ASN A 28 12.96 -0.94 1.00
N ALA A 29 12.45 -1.09 -0.22
CA ALA A 29 11.24 -1.86 -0.48
C ALA A 29 11.43 -3.34 -0.07
N ASN A 30 12.56 -3.94 -0.42
CA ASN A 30 12.90 -5.31 -0.04
C ASN A 30 13.08 -5.45 1.49
N LEU A 31 13.76 -4.50 2.13
CA LEU A 31 13.93 -4.46 3.58
C LEU A 31 12.58 -4.37 4.29
N MET A 32 11.67 -3.51 3.81
CA MET A 32 10.34 -3.36 4.40
C MET A 32 9.45 -4.56 4.13
N ALA A 33 9.54 -5.19 2.95
CA ALA A 33 8.81 -6.43 2.67
C ALA A 33 9.14 -7.52 3.68
N LYS A 34 10.44 -7.75 3.95
CA LYS A 34 10.89 -8.70 4.98
C LYS A 34 10.41 -8.32 6.37
N PHE A 35 10.56 -7.05 6.75
CA PHE A 35 10.10 -6.55 8.03
C PHE A 35 8.59 -6.80 8.22
N ILE A 36 7.75 -6.52 7.23
CA ILE A 36 6.30 -6.73 7.32
C ILE A 36 5.98 -8.23 7.42
N GLN A 37 6.66 -9.08 6.64
CA GLN A 37 6.49 -10.54 6.68
C GLN A 37 6.79 -11.12 8.06
N GLU A 38 7.86 -10.67 8.70
CA GLU A 38 8.28 -11.12 10.04
C GLU A 38 7.29 -10.70 11.14
N ASN A 39 6.56 -9.58 10.95
CA ASN A 39 5.56 -9.09 11.91
C ASN A 39 4.16 -9.73 11.71
N GLY A 40 4.00 -10.61 10.72
CA GLY A 40 2.78 -11.39 10.53
C GLY A 40 1.72 -10.74 9.61
N PRO A 41 0.52 -11.33 9.54
CA PRO A 41 -0.53 -10.87 8.64
C PRO A 41 -1.06 -9.49 9.06
N LEU A 42 -1.24 -8.62 8.06
CA LEU A 42 -1.82 -7.30 8.23
C LEU A 42 -3.35 -7.38 8.20
N GLU A 43 -4.03 -6.53 8.95
CA GLU A 43 -5.49 -6.39 8.88
C GLU A 43 -5.85 -5.05 8.22
N THR A 44 -6.82 -5.07 7.30
CA THR A 44 -7.32 -3.82 6.70
C THR A 44 -8.05 -2.99 7.75
N THR A 45 -7.78 -1.69 7.77
CA THR A 45 -8.51 -0.75 8.64
C THR A 45 -9.90 -0.40 8.09
N TYR A 46 -10.09 -0.55 6.78
CA TYR A 46 -11.38 -0.40 6.12
C TYR A 46 -12.13 -1.73 6.06
N GLN A 47 -13.47 -1.63 5.97
CA GLN A 47 -14.36 -2.75 5.70
C GLN A 47 -14.68 -2.82 4.20
N ASP A 48 -14.80 -4.04 3.70
CA ASP A 48 -15.33 -4.27 2.36
C ASP A 48 -16.84 -3.98 2.28
N ARG A 49 -17.45 -4.23 1.11
CA ARG A 49 -18.89 -4.02 0.91
C ARG A 49 -19.77 -4.93 1.80
N ASN A 50 -19.21 -6.01 2.34
CA ASN A 50 -19.88 -6.96 3.22
C ASN A 50 -19.64 -6.64 4.71
N GLY A 51 -18.98 -5.52 5.03
CA GLY A 51 -18.66 -5.13 6.40
C GLY A 51 -17.46 -5.89 7.01
N GLN A 52 -16.74 -6.68 6.21
CA GLN A 52 -15.64 -7.51 6.69
C GLN A 52 -14.29 -6.81 6.53
N ARG A 53 -13.40 -7.02 7.51
CA ARG A 53 -11.99 -6.65 7.41
C ARG A 53 -11.21 -7.84 6.89
N SER A 54 -10.35 -7.59 5.92
CA SER A 54 -9.53 -8.64 5.31
C SER A 54 -8.19 -8.72 6.03
N ARG A 55 -7.69 -9.95 6.20
CA ARG A 55 -6.31 -10.20 6.59
C ARG A 55 -5.46 -10.45 5.36
N ILE A 56 -4.33 -9.78 5.25
CA ILE A 56 -3.44 -9.77 4.09
C ILE A 56 -2.07 -10.26 4.53
N ILE A 57 -1.56 -11.27 3.83
CA ILE A 57 -0.17 -11.69 3.95
C ILE A 57 0.65 -10.85 2.97
N CYS A 58 1.62 -10.10 3.49
CA CYS A 58 2.46 -9.26 2.66
C CYS A 58 3.52 -10.09 1.95
N ASN A 59 3.47 -10.20 0.62
CA ASN A 59 4.47 -10.92 -0.16
C ASN A 59 5.56 -10.01 -0.75
N GLY A 60 5.38 -8.69 -0.66
CA GLY A 60 6.32 -7.72 -1.23
C GLY A 60 5.83 -6.30 -1.04
N VAL A 61 6.75 -5.36 -1.23
CA VAL A 61 6.46 -3.92 -1.29
C VAL A 61 6.85 -3.42 -2.67
N THR A 62 5.93 -2.69 -3.28
CA THR A 62 6.10 -2.09 -4.60
C THR A 62 6.87 -0.78 -4.52
N THR A 63 7.75 -0.54 -5.48
CA THR A 63 8.48 0.72 -5.67
C THR A 63 7.67 1.77 -6.44
N CYS A 64 6.57 1.35 -7.06
CA CYS A 64 5.62 2.20 -7.77
C CYS A 64 4.45 2.56 -6.85
N GLY A 65 3.86 3.74 -7.03
CA GLY A 65 2.69 4.11 -6.23
C GLY A 65 1.39 3.58 -6.80
N ALA A 66 0.38 3.59 -5.95
CA ALA A 66 -0.96 3.07 -6.25
C ALA A 66 -1.64 3.74 -7.45
N HIS A 67 -1.22 4.95 -7.86
CA HIS A 67 -1.74 5.61 -9.07
C HIS A 67 -1.23 5.00 -10.39
N LEU A 68 -0.07 4.32 -10.40
CA LEU A 68 0.50 3.67 -11.59
C LEU A 68 0.23 2.17 -11.63
N LEU A 69 0.06 1.55 -10.46
CA LEU A 69 -0.24 0.14 -10.37
C LEU A 69 -1.69 -0.10 -10.79
N LYS A 70 -1.87 -1.01 -11.74
CA LYS A 70 -3.19 -1.45 -12.17
C LYS A 70 -3.75 -2.45 -11.16
N ALA A 71 -5.02 -2.29 -10.80
CA ALA A 71 -5.72 -3.23 -9.96
C ALA A 71 -6.08 -4.47 -10.80
N TYR A 72 -5.40 -5.58 -10.56
CA TYR A 72 -5.63 -6.85 -11.26
C TYR A 72 -6.50 -7.85 -10.46
N GLY A 73 -7.20 -7.40 -9.41
CA GLY A 73 -8.02 -8.27 -8.54
C GLY A 73 -9.53 -8.13 -8.76
N ASP A 74 -10.26 -9.25 -8.59
CA ASP A 74 -11.73 -9.48 -8.65
C ASP A 74 -12.51 -8.97 -9.86
N LEU A 75 -11.88 -8.20 -10.73
CA LEU A 75 -12.48 -7.78 -11.97
C LEU A 75 -12.31 -8.90 -12.99
N SER A 76 -13.43 -9.33 -13.59
CA SER A 76 -13.50 -10.40 -14.58
C SER A 76 -12.66 -10.14 -15.85
N TYR A 77 -12.11 -8.94 -16.00
CA TYR A 77 -11.19 -8.53 -17.06
C TYR A 77 -10.11 -7.60 -16.48
N PRO A 78 -8.90 -7.52 -17.07
CA PRO A 78 -7.91 -6.53 -16.68
C PRO A 78 -8.41 -5.13 -17.06
N PHE A 79 -9.13 -4.48 -16.16
CA PHE A 79 -9.44 -3.06 -16.34
C PHE A 79 -8.16 -2.26 -16.13
N ASN A 80 -7.91 -1.30 -17.03
CA ASN A 80 -6.82 -0.32 -16.89
C ASN A 80 -7.16 0.72 -15.81
N ILE A 81 -7.55 0.28 -14.61
CA ILE A 81 -7.89 1.14 -13.46
C ILE A 81 -6.74 1.05 -12.48
N SER A 82 -6.24 2.21 -12.03
CA SER A 82 -5.20 2.25 -11.00
C SER A 82 -5.74 1.80 -9.65
N ILE A 83 -4.90 1.25 -8.78
CA ILE A 83 -5.29 0.87 -7.41
C ILE A 83 -5.89 2.08 -6.68
N ALA A 84 -5.31 3.27 -6.86
CA ALA A 84 -5.88 4.50 -6.27
C ALA A 84 -7.32 4.78 -6.73
N ALA A 85 -7.60 4.62 -8.03
CA ALA A 85 -8.94 4.79 -8.57
C ALA A 85 -9.90 3.67 -8.11
N TYR A 86 -9.41 2.43 -8.02
CA TYR A 86 -10.18 1.30 -7.49
C TYR A 86 -10.66 1.58 -6.07
N PHE A 87 -9.78 2.02 -5.16
CA PHE A 87 -10.14 2.34 -3.77
C PHE A 87 -11.20 3.43 -3.67
N PHE A 88 -11.10 4.47 -4.51
CA PHE A 88 -12.10 5.54 -4.54
C PHE A 88 -13.45 5.05 -5.06
N ALA A 89 -13.46 4.28 -6.15
CA ALA A 89 -14.68 3.77 -6.77
C ALA A 89 -15.40 2.73 -5.90
N HIS A 90 -14.66 1.77 -5.34
CA HIS A 90 -15.22 0.62 -4.63
C HIS A 90 -15.47 0.84 -3.15
N HIS A 91 -14.55 1.56 -2.47
CA HIS A 91 -14.60 1.73 -1.01
C HIS A 91 -14.92 3.16 -0.59
N LYS A 92 -15.03 4.11 -1.54
CA LYS A 92 -15.18 5.55 -1.27
C LYS A 92 -14.02 6.11 -0.43
N ILE A 93 -12.84 5.50 -0.55
CA ILE A 93 -11.63 5.90 0.18
C ILE A 93 -10.71 6.68 -0.78
N ARG A 94 -10.37 7.90 -0.39
CA ARG A 94 -9.33 8.68 -1.06
C ARG A 94 -7.99 8.41 -0.36
N LEU A 95 -7.05 7.81 -1.09
CA LEU A 95 -5.71 7.56 -0.56
C LEU A 95 -4.98 8.89 -0.31
N LEU A 96 -4.37 9.04 0.86
CA LEU A 96 -3.50 10.18 1.19
C LEU A 96 -2.17 10.15 0.43
N TYR A 97 -1.66 8.95 0.14
CA TYR A 97 -0.36 8.75 -0.51
C TYR A 97 -0.45 7.89 -1.79
N PRO A 98 -1.19 8.32 -2.83
CA PRO A 98 -1.33 7.52 -4.06
C PRO A 98 -0.08 7.57 -4.96
N ILE A 99 0.79 8.57 -4.77
CA ILE A 99 1.94 8.90 -5.64
C ILE A 99 3.25 8.79 -4.84
N PRO A 100 4.30 8.10 -5.33
CA PRO A 100 5.70 8.33 -4.92
C PRO A 100 6.15 9.53 -5.76
N SER A 101 6.19 10.73 -5.18
CA SER A 101 6.05 11.94 -6.01
C SER A 101 7.08 12.11 -7.14
N LEU A 102 6.59 12.70 -8.24
CA LEU A 102 7.29 13.33 -9.37
C LEU A 102 8.09 12.37 -10.27
N CYS A 103 7.38 11.75 -11.22
CA CYS A 103 7.92 11.66 -12.57
C CYS A 103 7.85 13.08 -13.17
N HIS A 104 9.00 13.72 -13.31
CA HIS A 104 9.20 14.70 -14.38
C HIS A 104 9.65 13.95 -15.62
#